data_AF-A0A7L3KJU2-F1
#
_entry.id   AF-A0A7L3KJU2-F1
#
_cell.length_a   1.000
_cell.length_b   1.000
_cell.length_c   1.000
_cell.angle_alpha   90.00
_cell.angle_beta   90.00
_cell.angle_gamma   90.00
#
_symmetry.space_group_name_H-M   'P 1'
#
loop_
_entity.id
_entity.type
_entity.pdbx_description
1 polymer ?
#
loop_
_entity_poly.entity_id
_entity_poly.type
_entity_poly.pdbx_seq_one_letter_code
_entity_poly.pdbx_strand_id
1 'polypeptide(L)' 'ISNYVAIVSLEQRQRYKDDFNAEYEEYRNLHTQIGNIIENFRQLSEQWKSVTPGSEAYQVKKDKTMKTVLHHSSIL' A
#
# COMPACT_ATOMS: atom_id res chain seq x y z
N ILE A 1 -15.17 -6.27 19.45
CA ILE A 1 -15.74 -7.30 18.55
C ILE A 1 -17.17 -7.54 18.99
N SER A 2 -18.19 -6.99 18.31
CA SER A 2 -19.60 -7.22 18.69
C SER A 2 -20.65 -7.04 17.58
N ASN A 3 -20.32 -6.49 16.41
CA ASN A 3 -21.35 -6.22 15.38
C ASN A 3 -21.52 -7.36 14.36
N TYR A 4 -20.54 -8.25 14.24
CA TYR A 4 -20.58 -9.39 13.32
C TYR A 4 -20.42 -10.69 14.10
N VAL A 5 -21.51 -11.47 14.18
CA VAL A 5 -21.56 -12.79 14.84
C VAL A 5 -21.70 -13.90 13.80
N ALA A 6 -21.67 -15.16 14.23
CA ALA A 6 -21.88 -16.30 13.33
C ALA A 6 -23.19 -16.15 12.55
N ILE A 7 -23.13 -16.45 11.25
CA ILE A 7 -24.27 -16.35 10.35
C ILE A 7 -25.24 -17.50 10.64
N VAL A 8 -26.48 -17.17 10.95
CA VAL A 8 -27.56 -18.15 11.20
C VAL A 8 -28.74 -18.01 10.23
N SER A 9 -28.75 -16.98 9.38
CA SER A 9 -29.81 -16.76 8.40
C SER A 9 -29.32 -16.17 7.08
N LEU A 10 -30.08 -16.39 6.00
CA LEU A 10 -29.79 -15.80 4.68
C LEU A 10 -29.91 -14.27 4.70
N GLU A 11 -30.85 -13.73 5.46
CA GLU A 11 -31.03 -12.29 5.61
C GLU A 11 -29.82 -11.64 6.29
N GLN A 12 -29.31 -12.25 7.36
CA GLN A 12 -28.09 -11.79 8.02
C GLN A 12 -26.89 -11.87 7.07
N ARG A 13 -26.77 -12.97 6.30
CA ARG A 13 -25.72 -13.12 5.28
C ARG A 13 -25.78 -12.01 4.23
N GLN A 14 -26.98 -11.64 3.79
CA GLN A 14 -27.15 -10.60 2.79
C GLN A 14 -26.74 -9.23 3.35
N ARG A 15 -27.18 -8.88 4.56
CA ARG A 15 -26.74 -7.64 5.23
C ARG A 15 -25.23 -7.55 5.37
N TYR A 16 -24.58 -8.63 5.82
CA TYR A 16 -23.11 -8.63 5.95
C TYR A 16 -22.41 -8.46 4.61
N LYS A 17 -22.97 -9.03 3.54
CA LYS A 17 -22.46 -8.82 2.19
C LYS A 17 -22.61 -7.37 1.76
N ASP A 18 -23.75 -6.75 2.02
CA ASP A 18 -24.01 -5.36 1.62
C ASP A 18 -23.14 -4.38 2.42
N ASP A 19 -23.02 -4.57 3.74
CA ASP A 19 -22.10 -3.80 4.59
C ASP A 19 -20.65 -3.92 4.10
N PHE A 20 -20.19 -5.15 3.81
CA PHE A 20 -18.84 -5.37 3.28
C PHE A 20 -18.63 -4.66 1.95
N ASN A 21 -19.59 -4.79 1.03
CA ASN A 21 -19.49 -4.19 -0.30
C ASN A 21 -19.55 -2.65 -0.26
N ALA A 22 -20.19 -2.05 0.75
CA ALA A 22 -20.30 -0.60 0.87
C ALA A 22 -18.93 0.10 0.94
N GLU A 23 -17.93 -0.53 1.56
CA GLU A 23 -16.58 0.01 1.72
C GLU A 23 -15.52 -0.78 0.92
N TYR A 24 -15.90 -1.86 0.24
CA TYR A 24 -14.95 -2.74 -0.43
C TYR A 24 -14.16 -2.06 -1.55
N GLU A 25 -14.81 -1.16 -2.30
CA GLU A 25 -14.14 -0.40 -3.35
C GLU A 25 -13.04 0.52 -2.80
N GLU A 26 -13.32 1.22 -1.70
CA GLU A 26 -12.34 2.07 -1.02
C GLU A 26 -11.17 1.24 -0.48
N TYR A 27 -11.47 0.13 0.20
CA TYR A 27 -10.44 -0.82 0.64
C TYR A 27 -9.55 -1.30 -0.52
N ARG A 28 -10.15 -1.67 -1.66
CA ARG A 28 -9.42 -2.14 -2.84
C ARG A 28 -8.50 -1.07 -3.41
N ASN A 29 -8.94 0.18 -3.44
CA ASN A 29 -8.15 1.30 -3.93
C ASN A 29 -6.96 1.57 -3.01
N LEU A 30 -7.19 1.66 -1.70
CA LEU A 30 -6.14 1.84 -0.69
C LEU A 30 -5.14 0.68 -0.70
N HIS A 31 -5.63 -0.56 -0.72
CA HIS A 31 -4.79 -1.76 -0.77
C HIS A 31 -3.91 -1.78 -2.03
N THR A 32 -4.45 -1.38 -3.19
CA THR A 32 -3.67 -1.28 -4.44
C THR A 32 -2.60 -0.19 -4.33
N GLN A 33 -2.93 0.97 -3.76
CA GLN A 33 -1.97 2.05 -3.56
C GLN A 33 -0.82 1.64 -2.63
N ILE A 34 -1.14 1.00 -1.50
CA ILE A 34 -0.13 0.46 -0.55
C ILE A 34 0.75 -0.57 -1.26
N GLY A 35 0.16 -1.49 -2.03
CA GLY A 35 0.91 -2.48 -2.80
C GLY A 35 1.92 -1.86 -3.76
N ASN A 36 1.51 -0.81 -4.49
CA ASN A 36 2.40 -0.08 -5.40
C ASN A 36 3.55 0.62 -4.65
N ILE A 37 3.26 1.21 -3.48
CA ILE A 37 4.28 1.85 -2.64
C ILE A 37 5.31 0.81 -2.16
N ILE A 38 4.86 -0.32 -1.61
CA ILE A 38 5.73 -1.39 -1.13
C ILE A 38 6.64 -1.89 -2.25
N GLU A 39 6.09 -2.13 -3.45
CA GLU A 39 6.87 -2.61 -4.59
C GLU A 39 7.92 -1.59 -5.05
N ASN A 40 7.57 -0.30 -5.09
CA ASN A 40 8.53 0.76 -5.38
C ASN A 40 9.68 0.78 -4.37
N PHE A 41 9.39 0.66 -3.08
CA PHE A 41 10.42 0.58 -2.04
C PHE A 41 11.28 -0.68 -2.16
N ARG A 42 10.70 -1.82 -2.51
CA ARG A 42 11.44 -3.07 -2.76
C ARG A 42 12.44 -2.88 -3.90
N GLN A 43 11.98 -2.37 -5.05
CA GLN A 43 12.83 -2.12 -6.21
C GLN A 43 13.95 -1.12 -5.90
N LEU A 44 13.63 -0.04 -5.19
CA LEU A 44 14.63 0.90 -4.71
C LEU A 44 15.67 0.15 -3.85
N SER A 45 15.24 -0.62 -2.85
CA SER A 45 16.18 -1.35 -1.97
C SER A 45 17.14 -2.29 -2.71
N GLU A 46 16.66 -3.01 -3.73
CA GLU A 46 17.48 -3.88 -4.57
C GLU A 46 18.47 -3.08 -5.40
N GLN A 47 18.00 -1.98 -5.96
CA GLN A 47 18.80 -1.04 -6.71
C GLN A 47 19.85 -0.32 -5.85
N TRP A 48 19.65 -0.16 -4.55
CA TRP A 48 20.64 0.40 -3.62
C TRP A 48 21.74 -0.60 -3.30
N LYS A 49 21.41 -1.90 -3.20
CA LYS A 49 22.40 -2.98 -3.02
C LYS A 49 23.37 -3.10 -4.20
N SER A 50 22.99 -2.65 -5.39
CA SER A 50 23.79 -2.76 -6.61
C SER A 50 24.68 -1.55 -6.93
N VAL A 51 24.67 -0.49 -6.11
CA VAL A 51 25.44 0.74 -6.38
C VAL A 51 26.60 0.91 -5.40
N THR A 52 27.79 1.16 -5.93
CA THR A 52 28.99 1.44 -5.13
C THR A 52 28.85 2.76 -4.38
N PRO A 53 28.97 2.77 -3.04
CA PRO A 53 28.94 3.97 -2.23
C PRO A 53 30.00 4.99 -2.67
N GLY A 54 29.63 6.27 -2.76
CA GLY A 54 30.54 7.37 -3.11
C GLY A 54 30.65 7.68 -4.62
N SER A 55 30.00 6.90 -5.48
CA SER A 55 29.89 7.23 -6.91
C SER A 55 28.88 8.37 -7.16
N GLU A 56 29.03 9.09 -8.28
CA GLU A 56 28.04 10.09 -8.73
C GLU A 56 26.65 9.46 -8.94
N ALA A 57 26.63 8.21 -9.45
CA ALA A 57 25.41 7.40 -9.59
C ALA A 57 24.73 7.13 -8.24
N TYR A 58 25.47 7.02 -7.14
CA TYR A 58 24.91 6.89 -5.79
C TYR A 58 24.17 8.15 -5.35
N GLN A 59 24.72 9.34 -5.61
CA GLN A 59 24.10 10.60 -5.19
C GLN A 59 22.83 10.92 -5.97
N VAL A 60 22.85 10.76 -7.31
CA VAL A 60 21.65 10.94 -8.15
C VAL A 60 20.51 10.01 -7.71
N LYS A 61 20.85 8.78 -7.30
CA LYS A 61 19.89 7.78 -6.85
C LYS A 61 19.35 8.05 -5.45
N LYS A 62 20.20 8.59 -4.56
CA LYS A 62 19.81 9.10 -3.25
C LYS A 62 18.76 10.19 -3.36
N ASP A 63 18.99 11.18 -4.22
CA ASP A 63 18.08 12.30 -4.40
C ASP A 63 16.73 11.87 -4.99
N LYS A 64 16.74 10.95 -5.97
CA LYS A 64 15.51 10.39 -6.54
C LYS A 64 14.70 9.61 -5.49
N THR A 65 15.36 8.79 -4.69
CA THR A 65 14.73 8.03 -3.61
C THR A 65 14.08 8.97 -2.59
N MET A 66 14.82 9.98 -2.12
CA MET A 66 14.31 10.98 -1.16
C MET A 66 13.10 11.74 -1.71
N LYS A 67 13.12 12.15 -2.99
CA LYS A 67 11.94 12.78 -3.63
C LYS A 67 10.73 11.85 -3.66
N THR A 68 10.92 10.57 -3.99
CA THR A 68 9.84 9.58 -4.00
C THR A 68 9.28 9.34 -2.60
N VAL A 69 10.11 9.25 -1.56
CA VAL A 69 9.63 9.10 -0.17
C VAL A 69 8.85 10.35 0.28
N LEU A 70 9.36 11.54 0.00
CA LEU A 70 8.70 12.80 0.35
C LEU A 70 7.36 12.97 -0.37
N HIS A 71 7.27 12.57 -1.64
CA HIS A 71 6.02 12.62 -2.40
C HIS A 71 4.95 11.69 -1.81
N HIS A 72 5.29 10.44 -1.49
CA HIS A 72 4.33 9.51 -0.88
C HIS A 72 3.94 9.91 0.54
N SER A 73 4.85 10.49 1.32
CA SER A 73 4.57 10.99 2.67
C SER A 73 3.68 12.24 2.70
N SER A 74 3.49 12.91 1.56
CA SER A 74 2.65 14.10 1.43
C SER A 74 1.26 13.80 0.86
N ILE A 75 1.00 12.55 0.46
CA ILE A 75 -0.28 12.08 -0.11
C ILE A 75 -1.09 11.29 0.93
N LEU A 76 -0.45 10.88 2.03
CA LEU A 76 -1.07 10.36 3.25
C LEU A 76 -1.28 11.50 4.26
#